data_AF-A0A7C7S8X4-F1
#
_entry.id   AF-A0A7C7S8X4-F1
#
_cell.length_a   1.000
_cell.length_b   1.000
_cell.length_c   1.000
_cell.angle_alpha   90.00
_cell.angle_beta   90.00
_cell.angle_gamma   90.00
#
_symmetry.space_group_name_H-M   'P 1'
#
loop_
_entity.id
_entity.type
_entity.pdbx_description
1 polymer ?
#
loop_
_entity_poly.entity_id
_entity_poly.type
_entity_poly.pdbx_seq_one_letter_code
_entity_poly.pdbx_strand_id
1 'polypeptide(L)' 'MEQVVGAWVDPPGHNFFFVVETDDAAKIFAGLWPIIPAGTAQIRPVNSLQAALETADELRS' A
#
# COMPACT_ATOMS: atom_id res chain seq x y z
N MET A 1 -15.39 5.10 -2.98
CA MET A 1 -15.08 4.07 -3.98
C MET A 1 -13.75 3.49 -3.58
N GLU A 2 -13.68 2.19 -3.39
CA GLU A 2 -12.50 1.48 -2.90
C GLU A 2 -11.76 0.87 -4.08
N GLN A 3 -10.49 1.18 -4.24
CA GLN A 3 -9.71 0.72 -5.39
C GLN A 3 -8.30 0.32 -5.00
N VAL A 4 -7.84 -0.83 -5.49
CA VAL A 4 -6.42 -1.15 -5.53
C VAL A 4 -5.84 -0.41 -6.74
N VAL A 5 -5.09 0.66 -6.48
CA VAL A 5 -4.42 1.46 -7.50
C VAL A 5 -3.24 0.70 -8.09
N GLY A 6 -2.55 -0.09 -7.27
CA GLY A 6 -1.46 -0.95 -7.70
C GLY A 6 -1.09 -2.00 -6.65
N ALA A 7 -0.52 -3.11 -7.13
CA ALA A 7 -0.04 -4.20 -6.30
C ALA A 7 1.25 -4.80 -6.88
N TRP A 8 2.24 -5.03 -6.03
CA TRP A 8 3.52 -5.64 -6.39
C TRP A 8 3.93 -6.65 -5.31
N VAL A 9 4.80 -7.59 -5.71
CA VAL A 9 5.29 -8.65 -4.84
C VAL A 9 6.79 -8.85 -5.05
N ASP A 10 7.50 -9.11 -3.96
CA ASP A 10 8.85 -9.68 -3.93
C ASP A 10 8.72 -11.13 -3.41
N PRO A 11 8.62 -12.14 -4.30
CA PRO A 11 8.33 -13.50 -3.89
C PRO A 11 9.41 -14.12 -2.99
N PRO A 12 10.73 -13.97 -3.26
CA PRO A 12 11.76 -14.47 -2.36
C PRO A 12 11.72 -13.88 -0.94
N GLY A 13 11.43 -12.58 -0.81
CA GLY A 13 11.33 -11.91 0.49
C GLY A 13 9.96 -12.06 1.16
N HIS A 14 8.98 -12.65 0.48
CA HIS A 14 7.58 -12.71 0.90
C HIS A 14 6.98 -11.34 1.24
N ASN A 15 7.38 -10.29 0.52
CA ASN A 15 6.90 -8.93 0.74
C ASN A 15 5.82 -8.57 -0.27
N PHE A 16 4.74 -7.97 0.23
CA PHE A 16 3.65 -7.44 -0.58
C PHE A 16 3.59 -5.92 -0.45
N PHE A 17 3.37 -5.25 -1.57
CA PHE A 17 3.23 -3.81 -1.64
C PHE A 17 1.90 -3.47 -2.31
N PHE A 18 1.06 -2.71 -1.62
CA PHE A 18 -0.24 -2.28 -2.12
C PHE A 18 -0.35 -0.76 -2.06
N VAL A 19 -0.95 -0.17 -3.09
CA VAL A 19 -1.47 1.20 -3.04
C VAL A 19 -2.98 1.08 -3.16
N VAL A 20 -3.68 1.53 -2.12
CA VAL A 20 -5.13 1.40 -1.99
C VAL A 20 -5.73 2.78 -1.80
N GLU A 21 -6.70 3.13 -2.63
CA GLU A 21 -7.57 4.27 -2.43
C GLU A 21 -8.79 3.82 -1.62
N THR A 22 -9.01 4.49 -0.49
CA THR A 22 -10.13 4.21 0.42
C THR A 22 -10.50 5.49 1.17
N ASP A 23 -11.77 5.59 1.56
CA ASP A 23 -12.29 6.63 2.45
C ASP A 23 -12.17 6.25 3.94
N ASP A 24 -11.86 4.98 4.24
CA ASP A 24 -11.69 4.46 5.60
C ASP A 24 -10.57 3.41 5.65
N ALA A 25 -9.61 3.61 6.56
CA ALA A 25 -8.50 2.69 6.80
C ALA A 25 -8.96 1.33 7.35
N ALA A 26 -10.09 1.26 8.08
CA ALA A 26 -10.61 0.00 8.61
C ALA A 26 -10.95 -1.01 7.48
N LYS A 27 -11.33 -0.51 6.30
CA LYS A 27 -11.59 -1.34 5.12
C LYS A 27 -10.32 -2.02 4.59
N ILE A 28 -9.14 -1.42 4.78
CA ILE A 28 -7.85 -2.04 4.44
C ILE A 28 -7.62 -3.27 5.33
N PHE A 29 -7.86 -3.13 6.63
CA PHE A 29 -7.72 -4.24 7.60
C PHE A 29 -8.66 -5.40 7.29
N ALA A 30 -9.92 -5.10 6.97
CA ALA A 30 -10.89 -6.12 6.59
C ALA A 30 -10.53 -6.81 5.27
N GLY A 31 -10.12 -6.04 4.25
CA GLY A 31 -9.80 -6.56 2.92
C GLY A 31 -8.53 -7.40 2.84
N LEU A 32 -7.57 -7.16 3.74
CA LEU A 32 -6.29 -7.88 3.78
C LEU A 32 -6.20 -8.86 4.94
N TRP A 33 -7.32 -9.29 5.52
CA TRP A 33 -7.33 -10.42 6.45
C TRP A 33 -7.09 -11.74 5.70
N PRO A 34 -6.23 -12.66 6.17
CA PRO A 34 -5.43 -12.63 7.41
C PRO A 34 -3.99 -12.11 7.21
N ILE A 35 -3.67 -11.51 6.07
CA ILE A 35 -2.31 -11.10 5.70
C ILE A 35 -1.74 -10.08 6.70
N ILE A 36 -2.51 -9.03 7.03
CA ILE A 36 -2.06 -7.99 7.98
C ILE A 36 -1.72 -8.56 9.36
N PRO A 37 -2.60 -9.32 10.05
CA PRO A 37 -2.29 -9.87 11.37
C PRO A 37 -1.25 -11.00 11.36
N ALA A 38 -1.06 -11.69 10.23
CA ALA A 38 -0.06 -12.75 10.13
C ALA A 38 1.37 -12.23 9.87
N GLY A 39 1.51 -10.96 9.47
CA GLY A 39 2.79 -10.36 9.09
C GLY A 39 3.11 -9.07 9.84
N THR A 40 4.01 -8.27 9.27
CA THR A 40 4.48 -6.99 9.83
C THR A 40 4.10 -5.83 8.92
N ALA A 41 2.81 -5.64 8.69
CA ALA A 41 2.31 -4.61 7.78
C ALA A 41 2.70 -3.19 8.25
N GLN A 42 3.21 -2.36 7.32
CA GLN A 42 3.37 -0.93 7.53
C GLN A 42 2.34 -0.18 6.68
N ILE A 43 1.46 0.59 7.32
CA ILE A 43 0.44 1.40 6.64
C ILE A 43 0.90 2.85 6.67
N ARG A 44 1.06 3.45 5.49
CA ARG A 44 1.47 4.85 5.34
C ARG A 44 0.39 5.60 4.56
N PRO A 45 -0.26 6.62 5.14
CA PRO A 45 -1.20 7.46 4.40
C PRO A 45 -0.51 8.17 3.24
N VAL A 46 -1.15 8.16 2.07
CA VAL A 46 -0.72 8.95 0.91
C VAL A 46 -1.81 9.96 0.61
N ASN A 47 -1.58 11.20 1.03
CA ASN A 47 -2.60 12.26 0.99
C ASN A 47 -2.67 12.93 -0.41
N SER A 48 -1.62 12.75 -1.21
CA SER A 48 -1.51 13.21 -2.59
C SER A 48 -0.68 12.20 -3.38
N LEU A 49 -1.32 11.57 -4.36
CA LEU A 49 -0.62 10.67 -5.29
C LEU A 49 0.49 11.41 -6.04
N GLN A 50 0.25 12.67 -6.40
CA GLN A 50 1.23 13.48 -7.12
C GLN A 50 2.49 13.73 -6.28
N ALA A 51 2.33 14.09 -5.00
CA ALA A 51 3.45 14.27 -4.09
C ALA A 51 4.22 12.95 -3.83
N ALA A 52 3.52 11.82 -3.78
CA ALA A 52 4.15 10.51 -3.63
C ALA A 52 4.94 10.10 -4.87
N LEU A 53 4.44 10.42 -6.07
CA LEU A 53 5.14 10.18 -7.32
C LEU A 53 6.38 11.06 -7.46
N GLU A 54 6.29 12.34 -7.10
CA GLU A 54 7.44 13.27 -7.06
C GLU A 54 8.55 12.74 -6.15
N THR A 55 8.19 12.32 -4.92
CA THR A 55 9.14 11.72 -3.98
C THR A 55 9.77 10.43 -4.54
N ALA A 56 8.99 9.59 -5.23
CA ALA A 56 9.50 8.37 -5.83
C ALA A 56 10.45 8.64 -7.00
N ASP A 57 10.26 9.73 -7.74
CA ASP A 57 11.12 10.15 -8.84
C ASP A 57 12.46 10.70 -8.32
N GLU A 58 12.43 11.53 -7.27
CA GLU A 58 13.63 12.00 -6.55
C GLU A 58 14.49 10.83 -6.02
N LEU A 59 13.85 9.76 -5.53
CA LEU A 59 14.56 8.57 -5.05
C LEU A 59 15.14 7.69 -6.17
N ARG A 60 14.70 7.88 -7.42
CA ARG A 60 15.23 7.17 -8.60
C ARG A 60 16.36 7.91 -9.29
N SER A 61 16.52 9.21 -9.03
CA SER A 61 17.62 10.06 -9.55
C SER A 61 18.88 9.96 -8.69
#